data_AF-A0A915ICJ0-F1
#
_entry.id   AF-A0A915ICJ0-F1
#
_cell.length_a   1.000
_cell.length_b   1.000
_cell.length_c   1.000
_cell.angle_alpha   90.00
_cell.angle_beta   90.00
_cell.angle_gamma   90.00
#
_symmetry.space_group_name_H-M   'P 1'
#
loop_
_entity.id
_entity.type
_entity.pdbx_description
1 polymer ?
#
loop_
_entity_poly.entity_id
_entity_poly.type
_entity_poly.pdbx_seq_one_letter_code
_entity_poly.pdbx_strand_id
1 'polypeptide(L)'
;MSEQSRTIAEEYHSHELKIYLHKFNNDRFLVIDFPKRQTTSELIATVLKNLSQPANDDYILLEIMGTSDGQTCKERKMDRDEYPVMVKLLWPRSLPTGPDETTTLTEYRLDYAEYSKISEQSGA
;
A
#
# COMPACT_ATOMS: atom_id res chain seq x y z
N MET A 1 -10.84 24.91 -25.38
CA MET A 1 -10.86 24.59 -23.93
C MET A 1 -10.64 23.08 -23.76
N SER A 2 -9.46 22.52 -24.12
CA SER A 2 -9.41 21.05 -24.36
C SER A 2 -8.18 20.27 -23.90
N GLU A 3 -7.14 20.89 -23.34
CA GLU A 3 -6.00 20.12 -22.77
C GLU A 3 -5.92 20.21 -21.24
N GLN A 4 -6.24 21.36 -20.64
CA GLN A 4 -6.25 21.51 -19.18
C GLN A 4 -7.32 20.62 -18.52
N SER A 5 -8.51 20.52 -19.10
CA SER A 5 -9.62 19.73 -18.55
C SER A 5 -9.35 18.22 -18.52
N ARG A 6 -8.53 17.71 -19.45
CA ARG A 6 -8.20 16.28 -19.54
C ARG A 6 -7.19 15.87 -18.49
N THR A 7 -6.18 16.72 -18.27
CA THR A 7 -5.14 16.53 -17.26
C THR A 7 -5.73 16.54 -15.84
N ILE A 8 -6.66 17.46 -15.56
CA ILE A 8 -7.35 17.55 -14.26
C ILE A 8 -8.18 16.28 -14.03
N ALA A 9 -8.91 15.79 -15.03
CA ALA A 9 -9.68 14.56 -14.88
C ALA A 9 -8.76 13.37 -14.53
N GLU A 10 -7.66 13.16 -15.25
CA GLU A 10 -6.66 12.10 -15.00
C GLU A 10 -5.97 12.18 -13.63
N GLU A 11 -5.89 13.39 -13.07
CA GLU A 11 -5.28 13.74 -11.80
C GLU A 11 -6.15 13.36 -10.59
N TYR A 12 -7.47 13.32 -10.75
CA TYR A 12 -8.45 12.90 -9.73
C TYR A 12 -8.88 11.42 -9.84
N HIS A 13 -8.27 10.63 -10.72
CA HIS A 13 -8.61 9.20 -10.80
C HIS A 13 -8.14 8.48 -9.53
N SER A 14 -9.09 8.09 -8.69
CA SER A 14 -8.84 7.19 -7.57
C SER A 14 -8.42 5.81 -8.07
N HIS A 15 -7.55 5.17 -7.31
CA HIS A 15 -7.05 3.83 -7.57
C HIS A 15 -7.39 2.95 -6.38
N GLU A 16 -7.83 1.74 -6.68
CA GLU A 16 -8.15 0.77 -5.65
C GLU A 16 -6.88 0.30 -4.94
N LEU A 17 -6.84 0.51 -3.62
CA LEU A 17 -5.81 0.00 -2.73
C LEU A 17 -6.43 -1.00 -1.75
N LYS A 18 -5.85 -2.19 -1.69
CA LYS A 18 -6.15 -3.21 -0.67
C LYS A 18 -5.17 -3.05 0.49
N ILE A 19 -5.69 -2.73 1.67
CA ILE A 19 -4.91 -2.47 2.88
C ILE A 19 -5.23 -3.55 3.92
N TYR A 20 -4.28 -4.42 4.23
CA TYR A 20 -4.39 -5.41 5.29
C TYR A 20 -4.18 -4.78 6.67
N LEU A 21 -4.88 -5.28 7.68
CA LEU A 21 -4.82 -4.78 9.05
C LEU A 21 -4.03 -5.75 9.94
N HIS A 22 -2.92 -5.29 10.54
CA HIS A 22 -2.10 -5.91 11.61
C HIS A 22 -1.80 -7.43 11.51
N LYS A 23 -0.50 -7.76 11.39
CA LYS A 23 0.20 -9.06 11.26
C LYS A 23 -0.49 -10.24 10.53
N PHE A 24 0.27 -10.76 9.55
CA PHE A 24 0.19 -12.05 8.86
C PHE A 24 -0.83 -13.04 9.45
N ASN A 25 -1.98 -13.19 8.77
CA ASN A 25 -3.08 -14.15 9.02
C ASN A 25 -4.35 -13.61 9.73
N ASN A 26 -4.96 -12.56 9.17
CA ASN A 26 -6.41 -12.35 9.29
C ASN A 26 -6.95 -11.86 7.94
N ASP A 27 -8.08 -12.41 7.49
CA ASP A 27 -8.83 -12.01 6.28
C ASP A 27 -9.42 -10.58 6.36
N ARG A 28 -8.83 -9.71 7.18
CA ARG A 28 -9.27 -8.35 7.46
C ARG A 28 -8.44 -7.37 6.66
N PHE A 29 -9.04 -6.93 5.57
CA PHE A 29 -8.53 -5.85 4.73
C PHE A 29 -9.60 -4.80 4.50
N LEU A 30 -9.17 -3.58 4.17
CA LEU A 30 -10.01 -2.54 3.61
C LEU A 30 -9.65 -2.35 2.15
N VAL A 31 -10.67 -2.08 1.35
CA VAL A 31 -10.52 -1.62 -0.03
C VAL A 31 -10.85 -0.14 -0.05
N ILE A 32 -9.88 0.67 -0.47
CA ILE A 32 -9.99 2.13 -0.46
C ILE A 32 -9.69 2.65 -1.86
N ASP A 33 -10.62 3.43 -2.40
CA ASP A 33 -10.38 4.26 -3.57
C ASP A 33 -9.55 5.47 -3.16
N PHE A 34 -8.28 5.48 -3.57
CA PHE A 34 -7.32 6.47 -3.13
C PHE A 34 -6.75 7.30 -4.29
N PRO A 35 -6.70 8.65 -4.19
CA PRO A 35 -6.15 9.49 -5.26
C PRO A 35 -4.64 9.33 -5.46
N LYS A 36 -4.17 9.53 -6.70
CA LYS A 36 -2.75 9.41 -7.06
C LYS A 36 -1.80 10.27 -6.22
N ARG A 37 -2.19 11.51 -5.96
CA ARG A 37 -1.34 12.54 -5.33
C ARG A 37 -1.57 12.71 -3.83
N GLN A 38 -2.28 11.77 -3.19
CA GLN A 38 -2.37 11.76 -1.74
C GLN A 38 -1.25 10.94 -1.12
N THR A 39 -0.83 11.40 0.03
CA THR A 39 0.33 10.90 0.76
C THR A 39 -0.01 9.67 1.59
N THR A 40 1.02 8.94 2.02
CA THR A 40 0.92 7.85 2.98
C THR A 40 0.23 8.29 4.27
N SER A 41 0.55 9.50 4.76
CA SER A 41 -0.08 10.05 5.96
C SER A 41 -1.59 10.20 5.81
N GLU A 42 -2.06 10.71 4.67
CA GLU A 42 -3.48 10.84 4.35
C GLU A 42 -4.17 9.48 4.19
N LEU A 43 -3.48 8.48 3.62
CA LEU A 43 -4.00 7.12 3.51
C LEU A 43 -4.19 6.50 4.89
N ILE A 44 -3.20 6.62 5.78
CA ILE A 44 -3.28 6.11 7.15
C ILE A 44 -4.45 6.79 7.89
N ALA A 45 -4.57 8.12 7.81
CA ALA A 45 -5.68 8.85 8.41
C ALA A 45 -7.05 8.38 7.87
N THR A 46 -7.13 8.09 6.56
CA THR A 46 -8.35 7.56 5.92
C THR A 46 -8.68 6.17 6.43
N VAL A 47 -7.70 5.27 6.53
CA VAL A 47 -7.87 3.92 7.08
C VAL A 47 -8.36 4.00 8.52
N LEU A 48 -7.70 4.78 9.37
CA LEU A 48 -8.07 4.93 10.79
C LEU A 48 -9.48 5.51 10.96
N LYS A 49 -9.86 6.49 10.13
CA LYS A 49 -11.22 7.03 10.10
C LYS A 49 -12.26 5.94 9.77
N ASN A 50 -11.99 5.10 8.78
CA ASN A 50 -12.87 3.98 8.43
C ASN A 50 -12.97 2.95 9.57
N LEU A 51 -11.89 2.76 10.32
CA LEU A 51 -11.86 1.91 11.51
C LEU A 51 -12.45 2.58 12.76
N SER A 52 -12.92 3.84 12.66
CA SER A 52 -13.34 4.65 13.82
C SER A 52 -12.27 4.74 14.91
N GLN A 53 -10.99 4.75 14.52
CA GLN A 53 -9.84 4.91 15.39
C GLN A 53 -9.31 6.35 15.33
N PRO A 54 -8.73 6.87 16.43
CA PRO A 54 -8.12 8.18 16.42
C PRO A 54 -6.91 8.20 15.47
N ALA A 55 -6.77 9.28 14.72
CA ALA A 55 -5.54 9.53 13.97
C ALA A 55 -4.39 9.75 14.96
N ASN A 56 -3.39 8.89 14.92
CA ASN A 56 -2.14 9.06 15.65
C ASN A 56 -0.96 8.68 14.75
N ASP A 57 0.23 9.12 15.14
CA ASP A 57 1.46 8.85 14.39
C ASP A 57 2.07 7.48 14.69
N ASP A 58 1.38 6.67 15.49
CA ASP A 58 1.83 5.34 15.91
C ASP A 58 1.57 4.28 14.83
N TYR A 59 0.82 4.58 13.78
CA TYR A 59 0.61 3.65 12.67
C TYR A 59 1.57 3.90 11.51
N ILE A 60 2.07 2.84 10.91
CA ILE A 60 2.90 2.88 9.71
C ILE A 60 2.22 2.10 8.58
N LEU A 61 2.56 2.45 7.34
CA LEU A 61 2.17 1.68 6.18
C LEU A 61 3.38 0.90 5.69
N LEU A 62 3.20 -0.40 5.50
CA LEU A 62 4.18 -1.29 4.90
C LEU A 62 3.71 -1.63 3.49
N GLU A 63 4.58 -1.41 2.51
CA GLU A 63 4.48 -1.98 1.18
C GLU A 63 5.06 -3.40 1.23
N ILE A 64 4.27 -4.38 0.81
CA ILE A 64 4.65 -5.79 0.73
C ILE A 64 4.74 -6.14 -0.74
N MET A 65 5.93 -6.55 -1.18
CA MET A 65 6.17 -7.10 -2.50
C MET A 65 6.28 -8.62 -2.38
N GLY A 66 5.30 -9.30 -2.95
CA GLY A 66 5.23 -10.77 -3.00
C GLY A 66 5.47 -11.28 -4.41
N THR A 67 6.10 -12.44 -4.55
CA THR A 67 5.93 -13.26 -5.76
C THR A 67 4.60 -14.03 -5.66
N SER A 68 3.92 -14.27 -6.79
CA SER A 68 2.61 -14.94 -6.82
C SER A 68 2.61 -16.37 -6.28
N ASP A 69 3.78 -17.02 -6.23
CA ASP A 69 4.01 -18.33 -5.62
C ASP A 69 4.24 -18.26 -4.10
N GLY A 70 4.24 -17.05 -3.51
CA GLY A 70 4.40 -16.81 -2.08
C GLY A 70 5.82 -17.06 -1.53
N GLN A 71 6.80 -17.30 -2.40
CA GLN A 71 8.16 -17.67 -1.97
C GLN A 71 9.01 -16.48 -1.52
N THR A 72 8.76 -15.28 -2.04
CA THR A 72 9.50 -14.07 -1.64
C THR A 72 8.53 -12.99 -1.19
N CYS A 73 8.66 -12.57 0.07
CA CYS A 73 7.97 -11.41 0.63
C CYS A 73 9.01 -10.39 1.08
N LYS A 74 9.18 -9.30 0.34
CA LYS A 74 9.97 -8.14 0.80
C LYS A 74 9.00 -7.09 1.33
N GLU A 75 9.22 -6.65 2.55
CA GLU A 75 8.45 -5.56 3.16
C GLU A 75 9.29 -4.28 3.17
N ARG A 76 8.65 -3.15 2.89
CA ARG A 76 9.26 -1.82 2.95
C ARG A 76 8.33 -0.88 3.68
N LYS A 77 8.84 -0.18 4.68
CA LYS A 77 8.09 0.91 5.30
C LYS A 77 7.97 2.09 4.33
N MET A 78 6.76 2.58 4.14
CA MET A 78 6.53 3.81 3.40
C MET A 78 6.73 5.04 4.29
N ASP A 79 7.42 6.04 3.75
CA ASP A 79 7.54 7.35 4.34
C ASP A 79 6.22 8.12 4.25
N ARG A 80 6.02 9.06 5.18
CA ARG A 80 4.73 9.76 5.37
C ARG A 80 4.34 10.64 4.18
N ASP A 81 5.34 11.14 3.46
CA ASP A 81 5.28 12.04 2.31
C ASP A 81 5.32 11.32 0.96
N GLU A 82 5.53 9.99 0.95
CA GLU A 82 5.37 9.20 -0.27
C GLU A 82 3.91 9.14 -0.75
N TYR A 83 3.72 8.79 -2.02
CA TYR A 83 2.41 8.71 -2.68
C TYR A 83 2.07 7.25 -3.01
N PRO A 84 1.32 6.52 -2.17
CA PRO A 84 1.14 5.06 -2.28
C PRO A 84 0.66 4.61 -3.67
N VAL A 85 -0.28 5.34 -4.26
CA VAL A 85 -0.79 5.01 -5.59
C VAL A 85 0.27 5.22 -6.67
N MET A 86 1.03 6.31 -6.63
CA MET A 86 2.10 6.51 -7.61
C MET A 86 3.17 5.44 -7.47
N VAL A 87 3.56 5.10 -6.24
CA VAL A 87 4.52 4.01 -5.97
C VAL A 87 3.99 2.69 -6.54
N LYS A 88 2.72 2.33 -6.28
CA LYS A 88 2.09 1.13 -6.86
C LYS A 88 2.19 1.08 -8.39
N LEU A 89 2.04 2.23 -9.04
CA LEU A 89 2.05 2.37 -10.50
C LEU A 89 3.45 2.31 -11.12
N LEU A 90 4.52 2.47 -10.33
CA LEU A 90 5.91 2.30 -10.81
C LEU A 90 6.25 0.84 -11.03
N TRP A 91 5.58 -0.07 -10.31
CA TRP A 91 5.80 -1.49 -10.48
C TRP A 91 5.21 -1.96 -11.81
N PRO A 92 5.95 -2.80 -12.56
CA PRO A 92 5.41 -3.38 -13.79
C PRO A 92 4.12 -4.12 -13.44
N ARG A 93 3.00 -3.68 -14.02
CA ARG A 93 1.78 -4.48 -14.01
C ARG A 93 2.11 -5.69 -14.86
N SER A 94 2.31 -6.85 -14.23
CA SER A 94 2.70 -8.08 -14.92
C SER A 94 1.78 -8.30 -16.13
N LEU A 95 2.27 -8.00 -17.32
CA LEU A 95 1.75 -8.59 -18.53
C LEU A 95 2.34 -9.99 -18.53
N PRO A 96 1.53 -11.05 -18.44
CA PRO A 96 2.05 -12.41 -18.41
C PRO A 96 2.79 -12.67 -19.72
N THR A 97 4.12 -12.56 -19.71
CA THR A 97 4.97 -12.70 -20.90
C THR A 97 5.75 -14.02 -20.89
N GLY A 98 5.40 -14.96 -20.01
CA GLY A 98 5.92 -16.32 -20.05
C GLY A 98 5.45 -17.20 -18.90
N PRO A 99 5.63 -18.53 -19.02
CA PRO A 99 5.22 -19.51 -18.00
C PRO A 99 6.08 -19.52 -16.72
N ASP A 100 7.13 -18.70 -16.65
CA ASP A 100 8.13 -18.68 -15.56
C ASP A 100 8.25 -17.31 -14.86
N GLU A 101 7.31 -16.38 -15.12
CA GLU A 101 7.39 -15.02 -14.59
C GLU A 101 6.55 -14.91 -13.33
N THR A 102 7.20 -14.97 -12.17
CA THR A 102 6.57 -14.73 -10.87
C THR A 102 5.94 -13.34 -10.86
N THR A 103 4.61 -13.27 -10.79
CA THR A 103 3.89 -11.98 -10.76
C THR A 103 4.21 -11.28 -9.45
N THR A 104 4.78 -10.07 -9.52
CA THR A 104 4.98 -9.22 -8.35
C THR A 104 3.64 -8.64 -7.90
N LEU A 105 3.16 -9.10 -6.75
CA LEU A 105 2.00 -8.55 -6.07
C LEU A 105 2.47 -7.45 -5.12
N THR A 106 2.00 -6.22 -5.33
CA THR A 106 2.20 -5.11 -4.40
C THR A 106 0.96 -4.95 -3.54
N GLU A 107 1.10 -5.26 -2.26
CA GLU A 107 0.06 -5.15 -1.25
C GLU A 107 0.47 -4.13 -0.17
N TYR A 108 -0.50 -3.59 0.57
CA TYR A 108 -0.23 -2.68 1.67
C TYR A 108 -0.73 -3.23 2.99
N ARG A 109 0.02 -3.03 4.06
CA ARG A 109 -0.38 -3.39 5.43
C ARG A 109 -0.27 -2.19 6.35
N LEU A 110 -1.34 -1.91 7.09
CA LEU A 110 -1.28 -0.98 8.21
C LEU A 110 -0.78 -1.73 9.44
N ASP A 111 0.23 -1.18 10.10
CA ASP A 111 0.84 -1.75 11.30
C ASP A 111 1.11 -0.68 12.35
N TYR A 112 1.41 -1.09 13.58
CA TYR A 112 1.90 -0.19 14.62
C TYR A 112 3.42 -0.05 14.52
N ALA A 113 3.92 1.18 14.60
CA ALA A 113 5.32 1.55 14.49
C ALA A 113 6.20 0.80 15.51
N GLU A 114 5.69 0.57 16.72
CA GLU A 114 6.40 -0.16 17.77
C GLU A 114 6.56 -1.64 17.46
N TYR A 115 5.57 -2.26 16.80
CA TYR A 115 5.58 -3.70 16.50
C TYR A 115 6.50 -4.06 15.33
N SER A 116 6.78 -3.11 14.43
CA SER A 116 7.78 -3.30 13.37
C SER A 116 9.20 -3.52 13.91
N LYS A 117 9.54 -2.94 15.07
CA LYS A 117 10.86 -3.12 15.71
C LYS A 117 11.05 -4.51 16.33
N ILE A 118 9.96 -5.19 16.67
CA ILE A 118 10.01 -6.48 17.39
C ILE A 118 10.27 -7.63 16.42
N SER A 119 9.84 -7.52 15.15
CA SER A 119 10.12 -8.51 14.10
C SER A 119 11.59 -8.63 13.69
N GLU A 120 12.40 -7.58 13.91
CA GLU A 120 13.85 -7.63 13.63
C GLU A 120 14.66 -8.32 14.73
N GLN A 121 14.10 -8.53 15.93
CA GLN A 121 14.85 -9.07 17.08
C GLN A 121 14.51 -10.52 17.45
N SER A 122 13.56 -11.17 16.78
CA SER A 122 13.15 -12.56 17.08
C SER A 122 13.89 -13.62 16.24
N GLY A 123 14.93 -13.24 15.49
CA GLY A 123 15.80 -14.16 14.75
C GLY A 123 17.17 -14.27 15.41
N ALA A 124 17.25 -14.97 16.55
CA ALA A 124 18.50 -15.43 17.16
C ALA A 124 18.31 -16.86 17.68
#